data_AF-A0A1H3VMJ8-F1
#
_entry.id   AF-A0A1H3VMJ8-F1
#
_cell.length_a   1.000
_cell.length_b   1.000
_cell.length_c   1.000
_cell.angle_alpha   90.00
_cell.angle_beta   90.00
_cell.angle_gamma   90.00
#
_symmetry.space_group_name_H-M   'P 1'
#
loop_
_entity.id
_entity.type
_entity.pdbx_description
1 polymer ?
#
loop_
_entity_poly.entity_id
_entity_poly.type
_entity_poly.pdbx_seq_one_letter_code
_entity_poly.pdbx_strand_id
1 'polypeptide(L)'
;MLKVFFSSLTGQIISALVFLSIISACSFDAREPVPGMTLANTSWTLKTLDGKPVTTDKLPTIQFDDTRMNGYSGCNQFFGNYTSSSDGIFTTSAVGATKMACLDDKNTLEQQFFAQLEKANKYAVTREQLHLLDNGRNILMVLNAAKPTTDKAK
;
A
#
# COMPACT_ATOMS: atom_id res chain seq x y z
N MET A 1 -28.97 53.84 -21.09
CA MET A 1 -27.66 54.32 -20.56
C MET A 1 -26.75 53.15 -20.12
N LEU A 2 -26.83 51.99 -20.78
CA LEU A 2 -26.11 50.76 -20.42
C LEU A 2 -25.11 50.34 -21.52
N LYS A 3 -24.62 51.30 -22.31
CA LYS A 3 -23.62 51.08 -23.37
C LYS A 3 -22.31 51.82 -23.14
N VAL A 4 -22.27 52.74 -22.17
CA VAL A 4 -21.11 53.63 -21.93
C VAL A 4 -20.11 53.01 -20.94
N PHE A 5 -20.54 52.02 -20.14
CA PHE A 5 -19.68 51.40 -19.15
C PHE A 5 -18.71 50.36 -19.74
N PHE A 6 -18.94 49.87 -20.96
CA PHE A 6 -18.08 48.86 -21.62
C PHE A 6 -16.90 49.44 -22.41
N SER A 7 -16.80 50.77 -22.54
CA SER A 7 -15.76 51.44 -23.34
C SER A 7 -14.71 52.15 -22.50
N SER A 8 -14.73 52.02 -21.17
CA SER A 8 -13.73 52.63 -20.29
C SER A 8 -12.59 51.66 -20.01
N LEU A 9 -11.35 52.13 -20.16
CA LEU A 9 -10.12 51.39 -19.83
C LEU A 9 -10.13 50.87 -18.39
N THR A 10 -10.83 51.55 -17.48
CA THR A 10 -11.04 51.11 -16.08
C THR A 10 -11.99 49.92 -15.95
N GLY A 11 -12.94 49.73 -16.86
CA GLY A 11 -13.87 48.60 -16.86
C GLY A 11 -13.21 47.28 -17.28
N GLN A 12 -12.24 47.33 -18.20
CA GLN A 12 -11.47 46.14 -18.61
C GLN A 12 -10.51 45.66 -17.50
N ILE A 13 -9.94 46.58 -16.71
CA ILE A 13 -9.03 46.23 -15.60
C ILE A 13 -9.78 45.54 -14.47
N ILE A 14 -11.01 45.96 -14.16
CA ILE A 14 -11.84 45.31 -13.12
C ILE A 14 -12.26 43.90 -13.55
N SER A 15 -12.53 43.67 -14.84
CA SER A 15 -12.84 42.33 -15.36
C SER A 15 -11.63 41.38 -15.33
N ALA A 16 -10.40 41.90 -15.44
CA ALA A 16 -9.17 41.10 -15.39
C ALA A 16 -8.80 40.65 -13.97
N LEU A 17 -9.15 41.43 -12.93
CA LEU A 17 -8.83 41.11 -11.53
C LEU A 17 -9.75 40.04 -10.91
N VAL A 18 -10.97 39.87 -11.42
CA VAL A 18 -11.92 38.84 -10.94
C VAL A 18 -11.65 37.46 -11.57
N PHE A 19 -10.94 37.39 -12.70
CA PHE A 19 -10.58 36.13 -13.35
C PHE A 19 -9.32 35.44 -12.78
N LEU A 20 -8.54 36.13 -11.95
CA LEU A 20 -7.32 35.58 -11.34
C LEU A 20 -7.56 34.85 -10.00
N SER A 21 -8.82 34.58 -9.64
CA SER A 21 -9.19 33.94 -8.37
C SER A 21 -9.54 32.45 -8.49
N ILE A 22 -9.48 31.85 -9.70
CA ILE A 22 -10.06 30.50 -9.97
C ILE A 22 -9.01 29.38 -10.05
N ILE A 23 -7.76 29.59 -9.61
CA ILE A 23 -6.71 28.53 -9.65
C ILE A 23 -6.29 28.03 -8.26
N SER A 24 -7.17 28.08 -7.27
CA SER A 24 -6.85 27.53 -5.93
C SER A 24 -7.95 26.64 -5.40
N ALA A 25 -8.17 25.50 -6.07
CA ALA A 25 -8.91 24.38 -5.50
C ALA A 25 -8.55 23.04 -6.16
N CYS A 26 -7.29 22.83 -6.54
CA CYS A 26 -6.77 21.47 -6.54
C CYS A 26 -6.34 21.18 -5.11
N SER A 27 -7.30 20.82 -4.25
CA SER A 27 -6.99 20.05 -3.05
C SER A 27 -6.47 18.70 -3.54
N PHE A 28 -5.18 18.65 -3.87
CA PHE A 28 -4.45 17.39 -3.93
C PHE A 28 -4.49 16.90 -2.49
N ASP A 29 -5.48 16.06 -2.19
CA ASP A 29 -5.60 15.34 -0.92
C ASP A 29 -4.45 14.33 -0.91
N ALA A 30 -3.22 14.85 -0.72
CA ALA A 30 -2.07 14.08 -0.33
C ALA A 30 -2.39 13.60 1.07
N ARG A 31 -3.12 12.48 1.13
CA ARG A 31 -3.56 11.88 2.38
C ARG A 31 -2.30 11.43 3.10
N GLU A 32 -1.87 12.25 4.06
CA GLU A 32 -0.66 12.04 4.84
C GLU A 32 -0.68 10.61 5.40
N PRO A 33 0.39 9.80 5.21
CA PRO A 33 0.49 8.50 5.83
C PRO A 33 0.31 8.67 7.33
N VAL A 34 -0.62 7.92 7.93
CA VAL A 34 -0.93 8.02 9.35
C VAL A 34 0.33 7.71 10.14
N PRO A 35 0.94 8.68 10.83
CA PRO A 35 2.18 8.44 11.56
C PRO A 35 1.90 7.48 12.72
N GLY A 36 2.71 6.42 12.82
CA GLY A 36 2.79 5.61 14.05
C GLY A 36 1.98 4.31 14.09
N MET A 37 1.38 3.83 13.00
CA MET A 37 0.90 2.45 12.97
C MET A 37 2.08 1.51 12.71
N THR A 38 2.54 0.83 13.76
CA THR A 38 3.57 -0.20 13.66
C THR A 38 3.02 -1.43 12.97
N LEU A 39 3.88 -2.21 12.32
CA LEU A 39 3.49 -3.53 11.80
C LEU A 39 3.31 -4.57 12.91
N ALA A 40 3.86 -4.34 14.10
CA ALA A 40 3.79 -5.28 15.20
C ALA A 40 2.35 -5.65 15.56
N ASN A 41 2.10 -6.95 15.72
CA ASN A 41 0.81 -7.52 16.08
C ASN A 41 -0.30 -7.24 15.03
N THR A 42 0.08 -7.24 13.74
CA THR A 42 -0.85 -7.03 12.62
C THR A 42 -0.87 -8.20 11.64
N SER A 43 -1.99 -8.36 10.94
CA SER A 43 -2.26 -9.52 10.09
C SER A 43 -2.79 -9.04 8.73
N TRP A 44 -2.25 -9.59 7.64
CA TRP A 44 -2.51 -9.08 6.29
C TRP A 44 -2.74 -10.22 5.29
N THR A 45 -3.58 -9.96 4.29
CA THR A 45 -3.87 -10.88 3.17
C THR A 45 -3.56 -10.19 1.85
N LEU A 46 -2.79 -10.85 0.99
CA LEU A 46 -2.35 -10.31 -0.29
C LEU A 46 -3.55 -10.01 -1.20
N LYS A 47 -3.57 -8.80 -1.77
CA LYS A 47 -4.57 -8.34 -2.73
C LYS A 47 -3.97 -8.23 -4.13
N THR A 48 -2.83 -7.55 -4.23
CA THR A 48 -2.12 -7.37 -5.50
C THR A 48 -0.64 -7.65 -5.33
N LEU A 49 -0.05 -8.20 -6.38
CA LEU A 49 1.38 -8.47 -6.51
C LEU A 49 1.85 -7.88 -7.83
N ASP A 50 2.85 -7.00 -7.79
CA ASP A 50 3.38 -6.33 -8.99
C ASP A 50 2.27 -5.64 -9.82
N GLY A 51 1.37 -4.93 -9.13
CA GLY A 51 0.22 -4.25 -9.73
C GLY A 51 -0.90 -5.16 -10.25
N LYS A 52 -0.76 -6.49 -10.20
CA LYS A 52 -1.76 -7.45 -10.69
C LYS A 52 -2.60 -8.00 -9.54
N PRO A 53 -3.94 -8.10 -9.68
CA PRO A 53 -4.77 -8.80 -8.71
C PRO A 53 -4.38 -10.28 -8.60
N VAL A 54 -4.26 -10.77 -7.37
CA VAL A 54 -4.00 -12.20 -7.11
C VAL A 54 -5.35 -12.89 -6.92
N THR A 55 -5.62 -13.91 -7.75
CA THR A 55 -6.85 -14.71 -7.67
C THR A 55 -6.47 -16.19 -7.53
N THR A 56 -6.77 -16.77 -6.38
CA THR A 56 -6.48 -18.18 -6.05
C THR A 56 -7.45 -18.65 -4.97
N ASP A 57 -7.54 -19.97 -4.76
CA ASP A 57 -8.37 -20.58 -3.71
C ASP A 57 -7.96 -20.14 -2.31
N LYS A 58 -6.66 -19.96 -2.08
CA LYS A 58 -6.09 -19.49 -0.81
C LYS A 58 -5.07 -18.38 -1.06
N LEU A 59 -5.40 -17.17 -0.64
CA LEU A 59 -4.53 -16.00 -0.79
C LEU A 59 -3.30 -16.07 0.13
N PRO A 60 -2.12 -15.61 -0.31
CA PRO A 60 -0.96 -15.41 0.55
C PRO A 60 -1.27 -14.46 1.72
N THR A 61 -0.63 -14.70 2.87
CA THR A 61 -0.84 -13.94 4.11
C THR A 61 0.47 -13.57 4.76
N ILE A 62 0.50 -12.46 5.50
CA ILE A 62 1.63 -12.07 6.33
C ILE A 62 1.10 -11.68 7.72
N GLN A 63 1.61 -12.36 8.74
CA GLN A 63 1.45 -12.00 10.14
C GLN A 63 2.75 -11.36 10.61
N PHE A 64 2.64 -10.24 11.30
CA PHE A 64 3.74 -9.59 11.99
C PHE A 64 3.52 -9.70 13.50
N ASP A 65 4.47 -10.30 14.20
CA ASP A 65 4.61 -10.22 15.66
C ASP A 65 5.51 -9.01 15.99
N ASP A 66 6.12 -8.94 17.17
CA ASP A 66 6.99 -7.82 17.54
C ASP A 66 8.27 -7.71 16.69
N THR A 67 8.88 -8.85 16.33
CA THR A 67 10.17 -8.89 15.59
C THR A 67 10.19 -9.88 14.43
N ARG A 68 9.15 -10.71 14.33
CA ARG A 68 9.07 -11.81 13.37
C ARG A 68 7.89 -11.63 12.45
N MET A 69 8.05 -12.15 11.24
CA MET A 69 6.96 -12.32 10.29
C MET A 69 6.81 -13.78 9.91
N ASN A 70 5.58 -14.21 9.69
CA ASN A 70 5.27 -15.55 9.20
C ASN A 70 3.99 -15.51 8.36
N GLY A 71 3.70 -16.59 7.65
CA GLY A 71 2.44 -16.71 6.93
C GLY A 71 2.50 -17.69 5.78
N TYR A 72 1.54 -17.56 4.85
CA TYR A 72 1.42 -18.40 3.68
C TYR A 72 1.89 -17.65 2.43
N SER A 73 2.82 -18.21 1.67
CA SER A 73 3.40 -17.59 0.46
C SER A 73 2.67 -17.97 -0.84
N GLY A 74 1.61 -18.78 -0.78
CA GLY A 74 0.88 -19.26 -1.95
C GLY A 74 1.12 -20.73 -2.28
N CYS A 75 2.25 -21.29 -1.84
CA CYS A 75 2.48 -22.74 -1.80
C CYS A 75 2.87 -23.18 -0.39
N ASN A 76 3.90 -22.60 0.19
CA ASN A 76 4.45 -22.98 1.48
C ASN A 76 4.00 -22.06 2.63
N GLN A 77 4.30 -22.53 3.85
CA GLN A 77 4.38 -21.64 5.01
C GLN A 77 5.79 -21.03 5.03
N PHE A 78 5.88 -19.76 5.40
CA PHE A 78 7.12 -19.02 5.49
C PHE A 78 7.26 -18.34 6.85
N PHE A 79 8.51 -18.00 7.18
CA PHE A 79 8.89 -17.31 8.39
C PHE A 79 10.12 -16.45 8.13
N GLY A 80 10.34 -15.45 8.97
CA GLY A 80 11.52 -14.60 8.94
C GLY A 80 11.49 -13.55 10.02
N ASN A 81 12.54 -12.74 10.08
CA ASN A 81 12.60 -11.56 10.91
C ASN A 81 12.29 -10.33 10.06
N TYR A 82 11.77 -9.29 10.70
CA TYR A 82 11.59 -8.00 10.06
C TYR A 82 11.97 -6.85 11.00
N THR A 83 12.24 -5.68 10.43
CA THR A 83 12.27 -4.41 11.16
C THR A 83 11.37 -3.42 10.46
N SER A 84 10.74 -2.55 11.25
CA SER A 84 9.96 -1.43 10.76
C SER A 84 10.14 -0.22 11.66
N SER A 85 10.25 0.97 11.08
CA SER A 85 10.33 2.23 11.82
C SER A 85 9.21 3.18 11.43
N SER A 86 8.97 4.22 12.25
CA SER A 86 7.87 5.17 12.09
C SER A 86 8.00 6.06 10.85
N ASP A 87 9.19 6.14 10.25
CA ASP A 87 9.48 6.83 8.98
C ASP A 87 9.22 5.96 7.74
N GLY A 88 8.64 4.75 7.93
CA GLY A 88 8.22 3.88 6.84
C GLY A 88 9.31 3.00 6.26
N ILE A 89 10.46 2.83 6.93
CA ILE A 89 11.49 1.85 6.51
C ILE A 89 11.03 0.44 6.88
N PHE A 90 11.24 -0.51 5.98
CA PHE A 90 10.96 -1.93 6.16
C PHE A 90 12.16 -2.76 5.70
N THR A 91 12.57 -3.75 6.49
CA THR A 91 13.57 -4.72 6.04
C THR A 91 13.22 -6.12 6.54
N THR A 92 13.67 -7.13 5.80
CA THR A 92 13.49 -8.55 6.15
C THR A 92 14.83 -9.25 6.26
N SER A 93 14.94 -10.22 7.14
CA SER A 93 16.13 -11.08 7.25
C SER A 93 15.75 -12.50 7.67
N ALA A 94 16.64 -13.46 7.41
CA ALA A 94 16.44 -14.87 7.73
C ALA A 94 15.09 -15.43 7.21
N VAL A 95 14.68 -15.00 6.01
CA VAL A 95 13.44 -15.47 5.38
C VAL A 95 13.65 -16.90 4.90
N GLY A 96 12.76 -17.79 5.34
CA GLY A 96 12.74 -19.20 4.97
C GLY A 96 11.31 -19.70 4.77
N ALA A 97 11.18 -20.85 4.12
CA ALA A 97 9.90 -21.50 3.86
C ALA A 97 10.01 -23.01 4.00
N THR A 98 8.88 -23.67 4.22
CA THR A 98 8.77 -25.12 4.07
C THR A 98 9.01 -25.52 2.60
N LYS A 99 9.12 -26.84 2.33
CA LYS A 99 9.30 -27.36 0.97
C LYS A 99 8.23 -28.39 0.63
N MET A 100 7.02 -27.93 0.32
CA MET A 100 5.96 -28.76 -0.25
C MET A 100 5.91 -28.62 -1.77
N ALA A 101 5.46 -29.67 -2.44
CA ALA A 101 5.22 -29.64 -3.88
C ALA A 101 3.77 -29.16 -4.13
N CYS A 102 3.62 -28.02 -4.80
CA CYS A 102 2.34 -27.54 -5.31
C CYS A 102 2.28 -27.62 -6.85
N LEU A 103 1.09 -27.39 -7.41
CA LEU A 103 0.92 -27.13 -8.84
C LEU A 103 1.71 -25.89 -9.28
N ASP A 104 2.06 -25.84 -10.56
CA ASP A 104 2.97 -24.84 -11.14
C ASP A 104 2.54 -23.39 -10.89
N ASP A 105 1.24 -23.09 -10.95
CA ASP A 105 0.71 -21.75 -10.69
C ASP A 105 0.97 -21.29 -9.24
N LYS A 106 0.84 -22.20 -8.26
CA LYS A 106 1.09 -21.90 -6.84
C LYS A 106 2.58 -21.75 -6.55
N ASN A 107 3.43 -22.56 -7.18
CA ASN A 107 4.88 -22.39 -7.09
C ASN A 107 5.32 -21.06 -7.70
N THR A 108 4.75 -20.68 -8.84
CA THR A 108 5.04 -19.41 -9.51
C THR A 108 4.60 -18.21 -8.66
N LEU A 109 3.39 -18.27 -8.07
CA LEU A 109 2.91 -17.24 -7.15
C LEU A 109 3.84 -17.08 -5.94
N GLU A 110 4.31 -18.18 -5.36
CA GLU A 110 5.25 -18.16 -4.25
C GLU A 110 6.61 -17.52 -4.61
N GLN A 111 7.16 -17.86 -5.77
CA GLN A 111 8.41 -17.27 -6.23
C GLN A 111 8.26 -15.75 -6.43
N GLN A 112 7.16 -15.31 -7.05
CA GLN A 112 6.87 -13.89 -7.22
C GLN A 112 6.66 -13.19 -5.88
N PHE A 113 5.98 -13.84 -4.93
CA PHE A 113 5.78 -13.32 -3.59
C PHE A 113 7.12 -13.03 -2.90
N PHE A 114 8.03 -14.02 -2.85
CA PHE A 114 9.34 -13.80 -2.21
C PHE A 114 10.19 -12.78 -2.96
N ALA A 115 10.18 -12.79 -4.30
CA ALA A 115 10.92 -11.82 -5.09
C ALA A 115 10.49 -10.37 -4.83
N GLN A 116 9.20 -10.12 -4.59
CA GLN A 116 8.70 -8.79 -4.25
C GLN A 116 8.92 -8.46 -2.77
N LEU A 117 8.86 -9.45 -1.87
CA LEU A 117 9.12 -9.24 -0.43
C LEU A 117 10.58 -8.85 -0.19
N GLU A 118 11.52 -9.49 -0.90
CA GLU A 118 12.96 -9.21 -0.82
C GLU A 118 13.31 -7.80 -1.32
N LYS A 119 12.59 -7.30 -2.32
CA LYS A 119 12.76 -5.94 -2.87
C LYS A 119 12.13 -4.85 -2.00
N ALA A 120 11.25 -5.21 -1.07
CA ALA A 120 10.57 -4.23 -0.24
C ALA A 120 11.55 -3.58 0.74
N ASN A 121 11.64 -2.26 0.70
CA ASN A 121 12.47 -1.46 1.62
C ASN A 121 11.66 -0.40 2.38
N LYS A 122 10.41 -0.22 1.98
CA LYS A 122 9.49 0.74 2.58
C LYS A 122 8.12 0.12 2.79
N TYR A 123 7.39 0.66 3.74
CA TYR A 123 6.00 0.30 3.97
C TYR A 123 5.14 1.54 4.21
N ALA A 124 3.87 1.44 3.87
CA ALA A 124 2.85 2.42 4.25
C ALA A 124 1.60 1.68 4.69
N VAL A 125 1.06 2.08 5.84
CA VAL A 125 -0.23 1.59 6.32
C VAL A 125 -1.28 2.66 6.13
N THR A 126 -2.34 2.31 5.43
CA THR A 126 -3.60 3.06 5.38
C THR A 126 -4.65 2.28 6.17
N ARG A 127 -5.82 2.88 6.44
CA ARG A 127 -6.84 2.33 7.37
C ARG A 127 -7.02 0.80 7.33
N GLU A 128 -7.14 0.22 6.13
CA GLU A 128 -7.34 -1.22 5.96
C GLU A 128 -6.34 -1.88 5.01
N GLN A 129 -5.25 -1.18 4.63
CA GLN A 129 -4.29 -1.71 3.67
C GLN A 129 -2.84 -1.44 4.06
N LEU A 130 -2.01 -2.46 3.87
CA LEU A 130 -0.56 -2.39 3.92
C LEU A 130 -0.03 -2.36 2.49
N HIS A 131 0.81 -1.38 2.19
CA HIS A 131 1.55 -1.29 0.94
C HIS A 131 3.02 -1.55 1.23
N LEU A 132 3.62 -2.52 0.54
CA LEU A 132 5.08 -2.73 0.56
C LEU A 132 5.67 -2.14 -0.72
N LEU A 133 6.72 -1.35 -0.57
CA LEU A 133 7.30 -0.55 -1.64
C LEU A 133 8.82 -0.73 -1.73
N ASP A 134 9.37 -0.49 -2.91
CA ASP A 134 10.82 -0.36 -3.09
C ASP A 134 11.33 1.03 -2.63
N ASN A 135 12.64 1.25 -2.75
CA ASN A 135 13.27 2.55 -2.47
C ASN A 135 12.75 3.70 -3.36
N GLY A 136 12.30 3.40 -4.58
CA GLY A 136 11.70 4.34 -5.52
C GLY A 136 10.25 4.70 -5.21
N ARG A 137 9.64 4.08 -4.19
CA ARG A 137 8.21 4.17 -3.84
C ARG A 137 7.28 3.54 -4.88
N ASN A 138 7.78 2.60 -5.68
CA ASN A 138 6.92 1.75 -6.50
C ASN A 138 6.23 0.72 -5.61
N ILE A 139 4.93 0.52 -5.80
CA ILE A 139 4.14 -0.44 -5.02
C ILE A 139 4.43 -1.85 -5.53
N LEU A 140 5.02 -2.69 -4.67
CA LEU A 140 5.33 -4.08 -4.98
C LEU A 140 4.19 -5.01 -4.55
N MET A 141 3.62 -4.75 -3.37
CA MET A 141 2.49 -5.50 -2.83
C MET A 141 1.45 -4.57 -2.21
N VAL A 142 0.18 -4.91 -2.41
CA VAL A 142 -0.93 -4.36 -1.61
C VAL A 142 -1.57 -5.52 -0.87
N LEU A 143 -1.71 -5.37 0.43
CA LEU A 143 -2.36 -6.33 1.30
C LEU A 143 -3.51 -5.65 2.03
N ASN A 144 -4.61 -6.37 2.23
CA ASN A 144 -5.72 -5.91 3.06
C ASN A 144 -5.53 -6.42 4.49
N ALA A 145 -6.00 -5.66 5.48
CA ALA A 145 -6.10 -6.15 6.85
C ALA A 145 -6.85 -7.48 6.85
N ALA A 146 -6.28 -8.49 7.51
CA ALA A 146 -6.92 -9.78 7.60
C ALA A 146 -8.26 -9.61 8.34
N LYS A 147 -9.32 -10.22 7.79
CA LYS A 147 -10.58 -10.28 8.53
C LYS A 147 -10.32 -11.11 9.80
N PRO A 148 -10.84 -10.69 10.96
CA PRO A 148 -10.81 -11.53 12.15
C PRO A 148 -11.41 -12.88 11.78
N THR A 149 -10.63 -13.94 11.89
CA THR A 149 -11.17 -15.29 11.76
C THR A 149 -12.11 -15.46 12.96
N THR A 150 -13.42 -15.42 12.73
CA THR A 150 -14.40 -15.95 13.68
C THR A 150 -14.18 -17.44 13.76
N ASP A 151 -13.15 -17.86 14.49
CA ASP A 151 -12.95 -19.24 14.83
C ASP A 151 -13.86 -19.55 16.02
N LYS A 152 -14.70 -20.57 15.85
CA LYS A 152 -15.58 -21.03 16.92
C LYS A 152 -14.68 -21.59 18.01
N ALA A 153 -14.70 -20.95 19.18
CA ALA A 153 -14.25 -21.55 20.42
C ALA A 153 -14.87 -22.95 20.52
N LYS A 154 -14.01 -23.97 20.57
CA LYS A 154 -14.37 -25.32 20.97
C LYS A 154 -13.75 -25.59 22.33
#